data_AF-A0AA40RX68-F1
#
_entry.id   AF-A0AA40RX68-F1
#
_cell.length_a   1.000
_cell.length_b   1.000
_cell.length_c   1.000
_cell.angle_alpha   90.00
_cell.angle_beta   90.00
_cell.angle_gamma   90.00
#
_symmetry.space_group_name_H-M   'P 1'
#
loop_
_entity.id
_entity.type
_entity.pdbx_description
1 polymer ?
#
loop_
_entity_poly.entity_id
_entity_poly.type
_entity_poly.pdbx_seq_one_letter_code
_entity_poly.pdbx_strand_id
1 'polypeptide(L)'
;VITEDLGLNLKDVTIDQLGQASKVNVTKDNTTIVEGGGDKAAVATRVETIKQQIAETTSDFDREKLQERLAKLAGGVAVINVGAATETELKERKYRIEDALNATRAAVEEGFVAGGGTALVNAISAVEALSEAGDVQTGINTVIKALESPVRQIAENAGLEG
;
A
#
# COMPACT_ATOMS: atom_id res chain seq x y z
N VAL A 1 -4.78 14.22 25.05
CA VAL A 1 -5.85 14.66 24.13
C VAL A 1 -6.50 15.87 24.76
N ILE A 2 -6.74 16.93 23.99
CA ILE A 2 -7.45 18.11 24.49
C ILE A 2 -8.93 17.75 24.42
N THR A 3 -9.53 17.53 25.59
CA THR A 3 -10.91 17.08 25.70
C THR A 3 -11.58 17.86 26.83
N GLU A 4 -12.82 18.30 26.59
CA GLU A 4 -13.63 19.01 27.59
C GLU A 4 -13.84 18.17 28.86
N ASP A 5 -13.89 16.84 28.74
CA ASP A 5 -13.97 15.89 29.86
C ASP A 5 -12.79 15.98 30.85
N LEU A 6 -11.64 16.47 30.38
CA LEU A 6 -10.44 16.70 31.19
C LEU A 6 -10.29 18.17 31.64
N GLY A 7 -11.33 18.99 31.41
CA GLY A 7 -11.32 20.43 31.72
C GLY A 7 -10.41 21.26 30.82
N LEU A 8 -9.97 20.70 29.68
CA LEU A 8 -9.09 21.38 28.73
C LEU A 8 -9.93 22.00 27.61
N ASN A 9 -10.00 23.33 27.59
CA ASN A 9 -10.72 24.08 26.55
C ASN A 9 -9.79 24.41 25.38
N LEU A 10 -10.30 24.31 24.16
CA LEU A 10 -9.56 24.66 22.94
C LEU A 10 -9.11 26.13 22.90
N LYS A 11 -9.79 27.00 23.66
CA LYS A 11 -9.51 28.44 23.74
C LYS A 11 -8.24 28.77 24.54
N ASP A 12 -7.87 27.90 25.48
CA ASP A 12 -6.77 28.13 26.42
C ASP A 12 -5.51 27.34 26.04
N VAL A 13 -5.47 26.79 24.82
CA VAL A 13 -4.41 25.90 24.35
C VAL A 13 -3.13 26.68 24.05
N THR A 14 -2.01 26.18 24.59
CA THR A 14 -0.67 26.72 24.30
C THR A 14 0.05 25.90 23.25
N ILE A 15 1.08 26.49 22.62
CA ILE A 15 1.89 25.80 21.60
C ILE A 15 2.54 24.53 22.15
N ASP A 16 2.89 24.51 23.43
CA ASP A 16 3.49 23.34 24.10
C ASP A 16 2.55 22.13 24.20
N GLN A 17 1.24 22.34 24.06
CA GLN A 17 0.23 21.28 24.05
C GLN A 17 -0.01 20.72 22.64
N LEU A 18 0.51 21.38 21.59
CA LEU A 18 0.41 20.93 20.21
C LEU A 18 1.54 19.94 19.87
N GLY A 19 1.22 18.95 19.04
CA GLY A 19 2.23 18.07 18.45
C GLY A 19 3.04 18.79 17.37
N GLN A 20 4.28 18.37 17.17
CA GLN A 20 5.15 18.85 16.09
C GLN A 20 5.50 17.71 15.14
N ALA A 21 5.74 18.03 13.86
CA ALA A 21 6.24 17.09 12.86
C ALA A 21 7.08 17.83 11.81
N SER A 22 8.08 17.16 11.25
CA SER A 22 8.95 17.70 10.21
C SER A 22 8.21 17.89 8.88
N LYS A 23 7.43 16.88 8.48
CA LYS A 23 6.69 16.90 7.21
C LYS A 23 5.38 16.15 7.33
N VAL A 24 4.31 16.73 6.76
CA VAL A 24 3.00 16.10 6.66
C VAL A 24 2.61 16.04 5.20
N ASN A 25 2.25 14.85 4.71
CA ASN A 25 1.79 14.62 3.35
C ASN A 25 0.36 14.07 3.39
N VAL A 26 -0.56 14.74 2.69
CA VAL A 26 -1.98 14.41 2.65
C VAL A 26 -2.36 14.08 1.21
N THR A 27 -2.81 12.86 0.98
CA THR A 27 -3.39 12.42 -0.30
C THR A 27 -4.90 12.25 -0.15
N LYS A 28 -5.59 11.84 -1.21
CA LYS A 28 -7.05 11.62 -1.20
C LYS A 28 -7.49 10.66 -0.09
N ASP A 29 -6.72 9.58 0.10
CA ASP A 29 -7.12 8.46 0.96
C ASP A 29 -6.23 8.31 2.19
N ASN A 30 -5.06 8.96 2.24
CA ASN A 30 -4.05 8.74 3.29
C ASN A 30 -3.40 10.03 3.80
N THR A 31 -3.09 10.06 5.09
CA THR A 31 -2.29 11.11 5.74
C THR A 31 -1.04 10.50 6.35
N THR A 32 0.14 10.95 5.91
CA THR A 32 1.44 10.49 6.41
C THR A 32 2.13 11.59 7.18
N ILE A 33 2.52 11.31 8.43
CA ILE A 33 3.27 12.23 9.30
C ILE A 33 4.69 11.69 9.43
N VAL A 34 5.68 12.49 9.04
CA VAL A 34 7.09 12.12 9.01
C VAL A 34 7.84 12.89 10.10
N GLU A 35 8.66 12.16 10.88
CA GLU A 35 9.47 12.69 11.99
C GLU A 35 8.63 13.55 12.96
N GLY A 36 7.76 12.89 13.72
CA GLY A 36 7.05 13.55 14.82
C GLY A 36 8.02 13.97 15.94
N GLY A 37 7.84 15.16 16.50
CA GLY A 37 8.64 15.73 17.59
C GLY A 37 8.34 15.14 18.97
N GLY A 38 7.74 13.94 19.04
CA GLY A 38 7.46 13.25 20.28
C GLY A 38 8.70 12.57 20.87
N ASP A 39 8.73 12.41 22.19
CA ASP A 39 9.80 11.67 22.85
C ASP A 39 9.79 10.19 22.43
N LYS A 40 10.93 9.71 21.95
CA LYS A 40 11.13 8.31 21.54
C LYS A 40 10.87 7.34 22.69
N ALA A 41 11.20 7.71 23.94
CA ALA A 41 10.95 6.87 25.10
C ALA A 41 9.45 6.74 25.42
N ALA A 42 8.68 7.83 25.25
CA ALA A 42 7.23 7.80 25.38
C ALA A 42 6.59 6.89 24.30
N VAL A 43 7.07 6.93 23.06
CA VAL A 43 6.60 6.03 21.98
C VAL A 43 6.93 4.58 22.31
N ALA A 44 8.15 4.27 22.78
CA ALA A 44 8.54 2.92 23.16
C ALA A 44 7.68 2.37 24.32
N THR A 45 7.42 3.21 25.33
CA THR A 45 6.51 2.88 26.44
C THR A 45 5.10 2.57 25.93
N ARG A 46 4.62 3.36 24.95
CA ARG A 46 3.30 3.15 24.36
C ARG A 46 3.22 1.85 23.56
N VAL A 47 4.26 1.52 22.80
CA VAL A 47 4.39 0.25 22.08
C VAL A 47 4.31 -0.92 23.05
N GLU A 48 5.01 -0.87 24.18
CA GLU A 48 5.00 -1.92 25.19
C GLU A 48 3.62 -2.07 25.86
N THR A 49 2.98 -0.94 26.17
CA THR A 49 1.61 -0.93 26.71
C THR A 49 0.63 -1.66 25.78
N ILE A 50 0.72 -1.40 24.47
CA ILE A 50 -0.18 -2.03 23.48
C ILE A 50 0.11 -3.53 23.36
N LYS A 51 1.37 -3.96 23.45
CA LYS A 51 1.72 -5.39 23.45
C LYS A 51 1.11 -6.13 24.64
N GLN A 52 1.13 -5.53 25.82
CA GLN A 52 0.50 -6.11 27.01
C GLN A 52 -1.02 -6.20 26.84
N GLN A 53 -1.67 -5.15 26.31
CA GLN A 53 -3.10 -5.14 26.01
C GLN A 53 -3.51 -6.23 24.99
N ILE A 54 -2.66 -6.52 24.01
CA ILE A 54 -2.86 -7.61 23.04
C ILE A 54 -2.82 -8.98 23.72
N ALA A 55 -1.96 -9.16 24.73
CA ALA A 55 -1.83 -10.42 25.45
C ALA A 55 -3.00 -10.67 26.42
N GLU A 56 -3.55 -9.60 27.00
CA GLU A 56 -4.66 -9.68 27.95
C GLU A 56 -6.04 -9.74 27.27
N THR A 57 -6.17 -9.26 26.03
CA THR A 57 -7.47 -9.23 25.35
C THR A 57 -7.90 -10.61 24.88
N THR A 58 -9.14 -10.96 25.23
CA THR A 58 -9.83 -12.18 24.79
C THR A 58 -10.67 -11.96 23.53
N SER A 59 -10.87 -10.71 23.13
CA SER A 59 -11.63 -10.31 21.94
C SER A 59 -10.73 -10.30 20.70
N ASP A 60 -11.08 -11.09 19.68
CA ASP A 60 -10.33 -11.15 18.43
C ASP A 60 -10.36 -9.81 17.67
N PHE A 61 -11.51 -9.11 17.71
CA PHE A 61 -11.67 -7.78 17.12
C PHE A 61 -10.72 -6.76 17.76
N ASP A 62 -10.63 -6.74 19.09
CA ASP A 62 -9.74 -5.81 19.79
C ASP A 62 -8.28 -6.16 19.55
N ARG A 63 -7.95 -7.46 19.46
CA ARG A 63 -6.61 -7.92 19.13
C ARG A 63 -6.16 -7.40 17.76
N GLU A 64 -7.01 -7.53 16.75
CA GLU A 64 -6.74 -7.03 15.39
C GLU A 64 -6.50 -5.52 15.38
N LYS A 65 -7.39 -4.74 16.02
CA LYS A 65 -7.24 -3.28 16.07
C LYS A 65 -6.03 -2.81 16.86
N LEU A 66 -5.66 -3.51 17.93
CA LEU A 66 -4.43 -3.21 18.66
C LEU A 66 -3.18 -3.56 17.85
N GLN A 67 -3.21 -4.65 17.08
CA GLN A 67 -2.13 -5.02 16.17
C GLN A 67 -1.94 -3.99 15.04
N GLU A 68 -3.01 -3.50 14.42
CA GLU A 68 -2.94 -2.42 13.42
C GLU A 68 -2.27 -1.16 13.99
N ARG A 69 -2.63 -0.78 15.22
CA ARG A 69 -2.05 0.38 15.91
C ARG A 69 -0.58 0.15 16.27
N LEU A 70 -0.25 -1.04 16.76
CA LEU A 70 1.12 -1.43 17.08
C LEU A 70 2.00 -1.35 15.84
N ALA A 71 1.54 -1.89 14.71
CA ALA A 71 2.25 -1.86 13.45
C ALA A 71 2.54 -0.42 13.00
N LYS A 72 1.54 0.49 13.10
CA LYS A 72 1.73 1.91 12.75
C LYS A 72 2.72 2.63 13.67
N LEU A 73 2.74 2.32 14.96
CA LEU A 73 3.66 2.95 15.92
C LEU A 73 5.08 2.40 15.86
N ALA A 74 5.23 1.08 15.67
CA ALA A 74 6.52 0.42 15.65
C ALA A 74 7.20 0.50 14.27
N GLY A 75 6.42 0.47 13.17
CA GLY A 75 6.94 0.50 11.81
C GLY A 75 7.51 1.85 11.39
N GLY A 76 6.99 2.95 11.96
CA GLY A 76 7.43 4.30 11.65
C GLY A 76 7.26 4.66 10.16
N VAL A 77 8.05 5.64 9.70
CA VAL A 77 8.05 6.07 8.29
C VAL A 77 9.49 6.16 7.80
N ALA A 78 9.82 5.39 6.76
CA ALA A 78 11.11 5.46 6.08
C ALA A 78 11.07 6.53 4.97
N VAL A 79 12.14 7.33 4.88
CA VAL A 79 12.29 8.36 3.84
C VAL A 79 13.46 7.97 2.94
N ILE A 80 13.20 7.88 1.63
CA ILE A 80 14.22 7.59 0.61
C ILE A 80 14.54 8.89 -0.13
N ASN A 81 15.80 9.31 -0.08
CA ASN A 81 16.28 10.50 -0.80
C ASN A 81 16.96 10.09 -2.10
N VAL A 82 16.47 10.60 -3.22
CA VAL A 82 16.96 10.29 -4.56
C VAL A 82 17.71 11.50 -5.10
N GLY A 83 19.00 11.32 -5.41
CA GLY A 83 19.85 12.34 -6.02
C GLY A 83 20.01 12.17 -7.53
N ALA A 84 20.13 13.29 -8.24
CA ALA A 84 20.48 13.34 -9.66
C ALA A 84 21.21 14.64 -10.01
N ALA A 85 21.90 14.66 -11.15
CA ALA A 85 22.69 15.82 -11.57
C ALA A 85 21.85 16.92 -12.25
N THR A 86 20.72 16.56 -12.85
CA THR A 86 19.81 17.48 -13.55
C THR A 86 18.39 17.33 -13.03
N GLU A 87 17.56 18.37 -13.16
CA GLU A 87 16.16 18.34 -12.71
C GLU A 87 15.34 17.26 -13.45
N THR A 88 15.59 17.10 -14.75
CA THR A 88 14.89 16.09 -15.57
C THR A 88 15.22 14.68 -15.11
N GLU A 89 16.49 14.40 -14.83
CA GLU A 89 16.92 13.09 -14.31
C GLU A 89 16.39 12.85 -12.88
N LEU A 90 16.31 13.90 -12.06
CA LEU A 90 15.75 13.80 -10.71
C LEU A 90 14.29 13.36 -10.74
N LYS A 91 13.49 13.95 -11.65
CA LYS A 91 12.08 13.58 -11.82
C LYS A 91 11.93 12.16 -12.36
N GLU A 92 12.72 11.79 -13.36
CA GLU A 92 12.69 10.44 -13.95
C GLU A 92 13.05 9.37 -12.91
N ARG A 93 14.16 9.54 -12.19
CA ARG A 93 14.58 8.59 -11.15
C ARG A 93 13.58 8.51 -10.02
N LYS A 94 12.99 9.63 -9.62
CA LYS A 94 11.93 9.67 -8.62
C LYS A 94 10.75 8.80 -9.05
N TYR A 95 10.22 9.00 -10.27
CA TYR A 95 9.09 8.21 -10.75
C TYR A 95 9.43 6.72 -10.90
N ARG A 96 10.65 6.40 -11.35
CA ARG A 96 11.11 5.01 -11.45
C ARG A 96 11.18 4.32 -10.08
N ILE A 97 11.63 5.03 -9.05
CA ILE A 97 11.71 4.48 -7.69
C ILE A 97 10.33 4.39 -7.05
N GLU A 98 9.45 5.36 -7.29
CA GLU A 98 8.05 5.29 -6.84
C GLU A 98 7.33 4.09 -7.45
N ASP A 99 7.50 3.86 -8.77
CA ASP A 99 6.92 2.71 -9.45
C ASP A 99 7.48 1.38 -8.93
N ALA A 100 8.80 1.28 -8.76
CA ALA A 100 9.44 0.08 -8.19
C ALA A 100 8.96 -0.21 -6.76
N LEU A 101 8.78 0.82 -5.93
CA LEU A 101 8.27 0.66 -4.56
C LEU A 101 6.82 0.15 -4.57
N ASN A 102 5.98 0.67 -5.46
CA ASN A 102 4.59 0.24 -5.56
C ASN A 102 4.50 -1.20 -6.11
N ALA A 103 5.28 -1.53 -7.14
CA ALA A 103 5.32 -2.87 -7.72
C ALA A 103 5.79 -3.93 -6.70
N THR A 104 6.82 -3.62 -5.90
CA THR A 104 7.32 -4.54 -4.87
C THR A 104 6.35 -4.68 -3.70
N ARG A 105 5.64 -3.62 -3.31
CA ARG A 105 4.56 -3.71 -2.30
C ARG A 105 3.43 -4.62 -2.79
N ALA A 106 2.93 -4.41 -4.00
CA ALA A 106 1.89 -5.25 -4.59
C ALA A 106 2.33 -6.72 -4.67
N ALA A 107 3.59 -6.96 -5.07
CA ALA A 107 4.14 -8.31 -5.15
C ALA A 107 4.27 -9.01 -3.77
N VAL A 108 4.47 -8.24 -2.69
CA VAL A 108 4.51 -8.78 -1.32
C VAL A 108 3.10 -9.07 -0.79
N GLU A 109 2.11 -8.26 -1.18
CA GLU A 109 0.72 -8.40 -0.73
C GLU A 109 -0.01 -9.57 -1.40
N GLU A 110 0.09 -9.69 -2.73
CA GLU A 110 -0.67 -10.69 -3.50
C GLU A 110 0.20 -11.80 -4.12
N GLY A 111 1.53 -11.68 -4.00
CA GLY A 111 2.48 -12.54 -4.70
C GLY A 111 2.82 -12.04 -6.11
N PHE A 112 3.60 -12.83 -6.85
CA PHE A 112 4.00 -12.51 -8.21
C PHE A 112 3.78 -13.70 -9.14
N VAL A 113 3.57 -13.41 -10.42
CA VAL A 113 3.34 -14.40 -11.48
C VAL A 113 4.29 -14.15 -12.67
N ALA A 114 4.34 -15.09 -13.60
CA ALA A 114 5.13 -14.95 -14.81
C ALA A 114 4.65 -13.74 -15.65
N GLY A 115 5.55 -12.78 -15.89
CA GLY A 115 5.26 -11.56 -16.65
C GLY A 115 5.16 -11.78 -18.17
N GLY A 116 5.19 -10.66 -18.91
CA GLY A 116 5.17 -10.68 -20.38
C GLY A 116 3.87 -11.22 -20.98
N GLY A 117 2.77 -11.22 -20.22
CA GLY A 117 1.49 -11.80 -20.62
C GLY A 117 1.39 -13.34 -20.50
N THR A 118 2.48 -14.01 -20.09
CA THR A 118 2.51 -15.47 -19.92
C THR A 118 1.47 -15.97 -18.91
N ALA A 119 1.31 -15.28 -17.79
CA ALA A 119 0.31 -15.64 -16.79
C ALA A 119 -1.12 -15.62 -17.34
N LEU A 120 -1.44 -14.70 -18.26
CA LEU A 120 -2.76 -14.60 -18.88
C LEU A 120 -3.01 -15.77 -19.83
N VAL A 121 -2.01 -16.15 -20.63
CA VAL A 121 -2.08 -17.31 -21.53
C VAL A 121 -2.27 -18.60 -20.73
N ASN A 122 -1.52 -18.77 -19.63
CA ASN A 122 -1.67 -19.94 -18.76
C ASN A 122 -3.05 -20.04 -18.10
N ALA A 123 -3.76 -18.93 -17.93
CA ALA A 123 -5.11 -18.92 -17.38
C ALA A 123 -6.18 -19.37 -18.40
N ILE A 124 -5.89 -19.34 -19.71
CA ILE A 124 -6.84 -19.68 -20.77
C ILE A 124 -7.40 -21.09 -20.58
N SER A 125 -6.56 -22.08 -20.31
CA SER A 125 -7.00 -23.47 -20.15
C SER A 125 -8.02 -23.66 -19.02
N ALA A 126 -7.93 -22.83 -17.96
CA ALA A 126 -8.89 -22.88 -16.86
C ALA A 126 -10.23 -22.23 -17.25
N VAL A 127 -10.21 -21.20 -18.10
CA VAL A 127 -11.40 -20.53 -18.62
C VAL A 127 -12.09 -21.37 -19.69
N GLU A 128 -11.33 -22.04 -20.56
CA GLU A 128 -11.86 -22.97 -21.58
C GLU A 128 -12.56 -24.19 -20.97
N ALA A 129 -12.18 -24.59 -19.76
CA ALA A 129 -12.85 -25.67 -19.04
C ALA A 129 -14.28 -25.29 -18.60
N LEU A 130 -14.65 -24.01 -18.64
CA LEU A 130 -16.00 -23.55 -18.34
C LEU A 130 -16.88 -23.69 -19.60
N SER A 131 -17.97 -24.43 -19.48
CA SER A 131 -18.94 -24.62 -20.56
C SER A 131 -20.32 -24.18 -20.08
N GLU A 132 -20.87 -23.18 -20.75
CA GLU A 132 -22.18 -22.59 -20.46
C GLU A 132 -23.02 -22.52 -21.74
N ALA A 133 -24.29 -22.12 -21.63
CA ALA A 133 -25.19 -22.03 -22.78
C ALA A 133 -25.49 -20.58 -23.19
N GLY A 134 -25.77 -20.38 -24.48
CA GLY A 134 -26.21 -19.10 -25.03
C GLY A 134 -25.15 -17.99 -24.90
N ASP A 135 -25.60 -16.80 -24.49
CA ASP A 135 -24.76 -15.59 -24.45
C ASP A 135 -23.58 -15.70 -23.49
N VAL A 136 -23.69 -16.52 -22.44
CA VAL A 136 -22.61 -16.75 -21.47
C VAL A 136 -21.41 -17.41 -22.14
N GLN A 137 -21.63 -18.37 -23.05
CA GLN A 137 -20.55 -19.00 -23.80
C GLN A 137 -19.85 -18.01 -24.74
N THR A 138 -20.60 -17.10 -25.35
CA THR A 138 -20.03 -16.01 -26.16
C THR A 138 -19.15 -15.09 -25.31
N GLY A 139 -19.58 -14.81 -24.07
CA GLY A 139 -18.79 -14.07 -23.08
C GLY A 139 -17.47 -14.77 -22.74
N ILE A 140 -17.51 -16.07 -22.43
CA ILE A 140 -16.33 -16.90 -22.15
C ILE A 140 -15.34 -16.84 -23.33
N ASN A 141 -15.81 -17.03 -24.56
CA ASN A 141 -14.99 -16.97 -25.77
C ASN A 141 -14.37 -15.57 -25.99
N THR A 142 -15.06 -14.51 -25.57
CA THR A 142 -14.56 -13.14 -25.64
C THR A 142 -13.43 -12.91 -24.64
N VAL A 143 -13.57 -13.44 -23.42
CA VAL A 143 -12.52 -13.36 -22.39
C VAL A 143 -11.28 -14.14 -22.84
N ILE A 144 -11.43 -15.34 -23.39
CA ILE A 144 -10.30 -16.14 -23.92
C ILE A 144 -9.50 -15.32 -24.94
N LYS A 145 -10.18 -14.71 -25.93
CA LYS A 145 -9.52 -13.84 -26.91
C LYS A 145 -8.85 -12.62 -26.28
N ALA A 146 -9.48 -12.03 -25.25
CA ALA A 146 -8.92 -10.88 -24.55
C ALA A 146 -7.64 -11.23 -23.76
N LEU A 147 -7.55 -12.45 -23.22
CA LEU A 147 -6.37 -12.92 -22.48
C LEU A 147 -5.14 -13.13 -23.39
N GLU A 148 -5.33 -13.46 -24.66
CA GLU A 148 -4.23 -13.58 -25.64
C GLU A 148 -3.69 -12.22 -26.11
N SER A 149 -4.54 -11.19 -26.13
CA SER A 149 -4.25 -9.88 -26.73
C SER A 149 -2.97 -9.22 -26.19
N PRO A 150 -2.67 -9.23 -24.87
CA PRO A 150 -1.45 -8.64 -24.35
C PRO A 150 -0.17 -9.29 -24.88
N VAL A 151 -0.13 -10.63 -25.02
CA VAL A 151 1.02 -11.34 -25.61
C VAL A 151 1.16 -11.01 -27.09
N ARG A 152 0.04 -11.01 -27.83
CA ARG A 152 0.03 -10.65 -29.26
C ARG A 152 0.62 -9.26 -29.48
N GLN A 153 0.16 -8.29 -28.69
CA GLN A 153 0.63 -6.91 -28.80
C GLN A 153 2.14 -6.79 -28.52
N ILE A 154 2.66 -7.55 -27.55
CA ILE A 154 4.09 -7.60 -27.26
C ILE A 154 4.87 -8.22 -28.45
N ALA A 155 4.37 -9.32 -29.01
CA ALA A 155 5.00 -10.00 -30.15
C ALA A 155 5.00 -9.13 -31.43
N GLU A 156 3.87 -8.50 -31.76
CA GLU A 156 3.74 -7.58 -32.89
C GLU A 156 4.70 -6.39 -32.76
N ASN A 157 4.80 -5.78 -31.57
CA ASN A 157 5.74 -4.68 -31.30
C ASN A 157 7.21 -5.14 -31.41
N ALA A 158 7.49 -6.42 -31.21
CA ALA A 158 8.80 -7.03 -31.39
C ALA A 158 9.07 -7.51 -32.83
N GLY A 159 8.10 -7.37 -33.76
CA GLY A 159 8.23 -7.80 -35.15
C GLY A 159 8.10 -9.32 -35.35
N LEU A 160 7.49 -10.03 -34.40
CA LEU A 160 7.19 -11.45 -34.48
C LEU A 160 5.68 -11.66 -34.76
N GLU A 161 5.32 -12.83 -35.28
CA GLU A 161 3.91 -13.20 -35.45
C GLU A 161 3.32 -13.52 -34.07
N GLY A 162 2.30 -12.76 -33.66
CA GLY A 162 1.63 -12.83 -32.35
C GLY A 162 0.37 -13.69 -32.34
#